data_AF-A0A9E3DT71-F1
#
_entry.id   AF-A0A9E3DT71-F1
#
_cell.length_a   1.000
_cell.length_b   1.000
_cell.length_c   1.000
_cell.angle_alpha   90.00
_cell.angle_beta   90.00
_cell.angle_gamma   90.00
#
_symmetry.space_group_name_H-M   'P 1'
#
loop_
_entity.id
_entity.type
_entity.pdbx_description
1 polymer ?
#
loop_
_entity_poly.entity_id
_entity_poly.type
_entity_poly.pdbx_seq_one_letter_code
_entity_poly.pdbx_strand_id
1 'polypeptide(L)'
;MDPFAEKIDELVDRSRAHMRADKAHGVLVVMGYEGSYRTTRRAVAEAKRRWRQRHGRRTRPWIPQPGLWLQWDWGDGPEVQGVRAVLFCAWLAWSRFRVVVPLRDKTMPSVVIGLDRTLRLIDGCPTYALTDNEKTVTVEHVCGIAVRNPTIVEVSRHYGLTIATCEPADPQSKGGSEATVKIAKADLVPTDHNLREEYPSWQALEHACQQFMADVNTRAHRATRQPPLVLLGEEHEHLHRLPRLPHTLCFGQTRKVDRQATVSVGDAVYSVPHELIGERVWARVEGEQLVVVHIEAIHGPREVARHPLTTPGRPSINDAHYPPRPAGALERRPRARSPQEREFLAIGEGAERWLKRAAAEGTQRIRRKMAEAVDLAKLHGPGPVNEALARCASYGRFADGDLVSILAHQQTAIVIPLPQRASEERSLQASTRGWEGFGR
;
A
#
# COMPACT_ATOMS: atom_id res chain seq x y z
N MET A 1 -43.71 24.16 -36.47
CA MET A 1 -42.26 24.27 -36.17
C MET A 1 -41.52 25.04 -37.25
N ASP A 2 -41.90 24.93 -38.52
CA ASP A 2 -41.25 25.63 -39.63
C ASP A 2 -40.95 27.13 -39.42
N PRO A 3 -41.85 27.98 -38.89
CA PRO A 3 -41.53 29.40 -38.70
C PRO A 3 -40.46 29.68 -37.62
N PHE A 4 -40.15 28.69 -36.77
CA PHE A 4 -39.18 28.81 -35.68
C PHE A 4 -37.91 27.96 -35.91
N ALA A 5 -37.84 27.22 -37.02
CA ALA A 5 -36.72 26.32 -37.31
C ALA A 5 -35.41 27.08 -37.52
N GLU A 6 -35.45 28.19 -38.27
CA GLU A 6 -34.29 29.06 -38.48
C GLU A 6 -33.77 29.63 -37.18
N LYS A 7 -34.67 30.03 -36.27
CA LYS A 7 -34.28 30.55 -34.96
C LYS A 7 -33.56 29.50 -34.11
N ILE A 8 -34.01 28.25 -34.18
CA ILE A 8 -33.35 27.14 -33.48
C ILE A 8 -31.96 26.89 -34.07
N ASP A 9 -31.82 26.90 -35.39
CA ASP A 9 -30.52 26.73 -36.04
C ASP A 9 -29.56 27.88 -35.68
N GLU A 10 -30.04 29.13 -35.64
CA GLU A 10 -29.28 30.32 -35.18
C GLU A 10 -28.83 30.18 -33.71
N LEU A 11 -29.73 29.78 -32.82
CA LEU A 11 -29.44 29.56 -31.40
C LEU A 11 -28.42 28.43 -31.20
N VAL A 12 -28.53 27.36 -31.99
CA VAL A 12 -27.58 26.24 -31.99
C VAL A 12 -26.23 26.70 -32.50
N ASP A 13 -26.18 27.44 -33.60
CA ASP A 13 -24.95 27.92 -34.22
C ASP A 13 -24.18 28.88 -33.30
N ARG A 14 -24.87 29.88 -32.74
CA ARG A 14 -24.29 30.83 -31.76
C ARG A 14 -23.72 30.11 -30.53
N SER A 15 -24.39 29.04 -30.11
CA SER A 15 -23.95 28.24 -28.97
C SER A 15 -22.90 27.17 -29.32
N ARG A 16 -22.50 27.04 -30.59
CA ARG A 16 -21.66 25.95 -31.09
C ARG A 16 -22.20 24.57 -30.68
N ALA A 17 -23.50 24.36 -30.85
CA ALA A 17 -24.26 23.18 -30.43
C ALA A 17 -24.32 22.88 -28.92
N HIS A 18 -23.94 23.80 -28.05
CA HIS A 18 -24.11 23.66 -26.59
C HIS A 18 -25.51 24.05 -26.10
N MET A 19 -26.35 24.71 -26.90
CA MET A 19 -27.69 25.19 -26.54
C MET A 19 -28.54 24.12 -25.84
N ARG A 20 -29.01 24.35 -24.61
CA ARG A 20 -29.92 23.41 -23.95
C ARG A 20 -31.35 23.57 -24.50
N ALA A 21 -32.06 22.46 -24.62
CA ALA A 21 -33.39 22.45 -25.25
C ALA A 21 -34.44 23.25 -24.46
N ASP A 22 -34.36 23.24 -23.13
CA ASP A 22 -35.20 24.03 -22.21
C ASP A 22 -35.02 25.53 -22.44
N LYS A 23 -33.77 25.98 -22.61
CA LYS A 23 -33.45 27.39 -22.89
C LYS A 23 -33.89 27.82 -24.29
N ALA A 24 -33.68 26.97 -25.29
CA ALA A 24 -34.23 27.22 -26.63
C ALA A 24 -35.76 27.32 -26.58
N HIS A 25 -36.44 26.44 -25.84
CA HIS A 25 -37.90 26.46 -25.72
C HIS A 25 -38.42 27.74 -25.05
N GLY A 26 -37.79 28.20 -23.97
CA GLY A 26 -38.15 29.49 -23.35
C GLY A 26 -38.06 30.67 -24.32
N VAL A 27 -37.00 30.70 -25.16
CA VAL A 27 -36.86 31.75 -26.20
C VAL A 27 -37.97 31.65 -27.25
N LEU A 28 -38.34 30.44 -27.67
CA LEU A 28 -39.41 30.25 -28.66
C LEU A 28 -40.79 30.62 -28.11
N VAL A 29 -41.09 30.29 -26.86
CA VAL A 29 -42.37 30.64 -26.22
C VAL A 29 -42.54 32.17 -26.15
N VAL A 30 -41.48 32.91 -25.81
CA VAL A 30 -41.50 34.39 -25.84
C VAL A 30 -41.75 34.95 -27.24
N MET A 31 -41.34 34.22 -28.28
CA MET A 31 -41.58 34.57 -29.68
C MET A 31 -42.95 34.10 -30.21
N GLY A 32 -43.85 33.62 -29.33
CA GLY A 32 -45.20 33.20 -29.70
C GLY A 32 -45.31 31.73 -30.13
N TYR A 33 -44.35 30.87 -29.76
CA TYR A 33 -44.46 29.43 -30.03
C TYR A 33 -45.40 28.74 -29.02
N GLU A 34 -46.54 28.23 -29.51
CA GLU A 34 -47.56 27.55 -28.70
C GLU A 34 -47.40 26.01 -28.66
N GLY A 35 -46.36 25.47 -29.29
CA GLY A 35 -46.15 24.02 -29.37
C GLY A 35 -45.46 23.42 -28.13
N SER A 36 -45.44 22.09 -28.03
CA SER A 36 -44.88 21.40 -26.86
C SER A 36 -43.35 21.49 -26.75
N TYR A 37 -42.84 21.43 -25.51
CA TYR A 37 -41.42 21.29 -25.21
C TYR A 37 -40.77 20.07 -25.88
N ARG A 38 -41.50 18.95 -25.97
CA ARG A 38 -41.03 17.72 -26.64
C ARG A 38 -40.69 17.96 -28.10
N THR A 39 -41.49 18.79 -28.79
CA THR A 39 -41.26 19.16 -30.19
C THR A 39 -40.02 20.04 -30.33
N THR A 40 -39.84 21.04 -29.45
CA THR A 40 -38.63 21.87 -29.42
C THR A 40 -37.38 21.04 -29.14
N ARG A 41 -37.43 20.11 -28.18
CA ARG A 41 -36.30 19.23 -27.87
C ARG A 41 -35.86 18.40 -29.07
N ARG A 42 -36.81 17.85 -29.83
CA ARG A 42 -36.50 17.10 -31.07
C ARG A 42 -35.84 17.99 -32.12
N ALA A 43 -36.38 19.19 -32.35
CA ALA A 43 -35.84 20.11 -33.34
C ALA A 43 -34.44 20.64 -32.95
N VAL A 44 -34.21 20.95 -31.67
CA VAL A 44 -32.88 21.32 -31.16
C VAL A 44 -31.89 20.17 -31.32
N ALA A 45 -32.30 18.92 -31.04
CA ALA A 45 -31.43 17.76 -31.23
C ALA A 45 -31.05 17.56 -32.71
N GLU A 46 -32.00 17.79 -33.61
CA GLU A 46 -31.78 17.72 -35.05
C GLU A 46 -30.91 18.87 -35.59
N ALA A 47 -31.17 20.10 -35.15
CA ALA A 47 -30.32 21.26 -35.45
C ALA A 47 -28.87 21.03 -34.98
N LYS A 48 -28.69 20.52 -33.75
CA LYS A 48 -27.36 20.11 -33.25
C LYS A 48 -26.73 19.00 -34.09
N ARG A 49 -27.51 18.03 -34.56
CA ARG A 49 -27.01 16.95 -35.44
C ARG A 49 -26.49 17.54 -36.76
N ARG A 50 -27.27 18.40 -37.42
CA ARG A 50 -26.86 19.09 -38.66
C ARG A 50 -25.63 19.96 -38.43
N TRP A 51 -25.61 20.74 -37.35
CA TRP A 51 -24.47 21.59 -37.00
C TRP A 51 -23.20 20.75 -36.81
N ARG A 52 -23.27 19.64 -36.09
CA ARG A 52 -22.12 18.72 -35.90
C ARG A 52 -21.72 18.00 -37.20
N GLN A 53 -22.62 17.75 -38.13
CA GLN A 53 -22.25 17.18 -39.44
C GLN A 53 -21.46 18.19 -40.30
N ARG A 54 -21.77 19.48 -40.19
CA ARG A 54 -21.11 20.56 -40.94
C ARG A 54 -19.81 21.04 -40.28
N HIS A 55 -19.84 21.22 -38.96
CA HIS A 55 -18.77 21.85 -38.17
C HIS A 55 -18.07 20.90 -37.20
N GLY A 56 -18.59 19.68 -37.01
CA GLY A 56 -17.95 18.70 -36.16
C GLY A 56 -16.64 18.22 -36.78
N ARG A 57 -15.61 18.11 -35.93
CA ARG A 57 -14.32 17.55 -36.32
C ARG A 57 -14.55 16.12 -36.82
N ARG A 58 -14.13 15.86 -38.06
CA ARG A 58 -14.17 14.52 -38.65
C ARG A 58 -12.94 13.77 -38.16
N THR A 59 -13.13 12.79 -37.29
CA THR A 59 -12.06 11.91 -36.84
C THR A 59 -12.19 10.55 -37.54
N ARG A 60 -11.06 9.99 -37.96
CA ARG A 60 -11.01 8.58 -38.36
C ARG A 60 -10.75 7.73 -37.11
N PRO A 61 -11.32 6.51 -37.03
CA PRO A 61 -10.90 5.55 -36.02
C PRO A 61 -9.39 5.35 -36.09
N TRP A 62 -8.72 5.44 -34.94
CA TRP A 62 -7.29 5.19 -34.86
C TRP A 62 -7.04 3.68 -34.97
N ILE A 63 -6.22 3.29 -35.94
CA ILE A 63 -5.76 1.91 -36.14
C ILE A 63 -4.29 1.86 -35.72
N PRO A 64 -3.99 1.48 -34.47
CA PRO A 64 -2.61 1.36 -34.00
C PRO A 64 -1.90 0.22 -34.71
N GLN A 65 -0.58 0.32 -34.85
CA GLN A 65 0.28 -0.79 -35.28
C GLN A 65 0.94 -1.42 -34.04
N PRO A 66 1.25 -2.73 -34.08
CA PRO A 66 1.91 -3.41 -32.97
C PRO A 66 3.27 -2.77 -32.67
N GLY A 67 3.61 -2.67 -31.39
CA GLY A 67 4.90 -2.20 -30.90
C GLY A 67 5.12 -0.68 -30.98
N LEU A 68 4.17 0.07 -31.55
CA LEU A 68 4.38 1.51 -31.75
C LEU A 68 4.02 2.37 -30.53
N TRP A 69 2.85 2.18 -29.92
CA TRP A 69 2.27 3.18 -29.02
C TRP A 69 1.91 2.61 -27.65
N LEU A 70 2.60 3.11 -26.62
CA LEU A 70 2.13 3.13 -25.24
C LEU A 70 1.42 4.47 -24.99
N GLN A 71 0.37 4.48 -24.19
CA GLN A 71 -0.08 5.72 -23.58
C GLN A 71 -0.15 5.54 -22.08
N TRP A 72 0.09 6.59 -21.32
CA TRP A 72 -0.12 6.55 -19.89
C TRP A 72 -0.80 7.79 -19.37
N ASP A 73 -1.49 7.60 -18.25
CA ASP A 73 -2.20 8.66 -17.55
C ASP A 73 -2.21 8.40 -16.05
N TRP A 74 -2.64 9.40 -15.30
CA TRP A 74 -2.77 9.29 -13.85
C TRP A 74 -4.21 9.15 -13.42
N GLY A 75 -4.46 8.19 -12.53
CA GLY A 75 -5.69 8.09 -11.75
C GLY A 75 -5.46 8.45 -10.29
N ASP A 76 -6.47 9.01 -9.64
CA ASP A 76 -6.47 9.07 -8.17
C ASP A 76 -6.66 7.66 -7.62
N GLY A 77 -5.79 7.25 -6.71
CA GLY A 77 -5.85 5.95 -6.05
C GLY A 77 -6.57 5.98 -4.71
N PRO A 78 -6.64 4.82 -4.04
CA PRO A 78 -7.19 4.71 -2.70
C PRO A 78 -6.31 5.39 -1.66
N GLU A 79 -6.87 5.62 -0.48
CA GLU A 79 -6.08 5.98 0.68
C GLU A 79 -5.52 4.71 1.33
N VAL A 80 -4.24 4.73 1.69
CA VAL A 80 -3.57 3.62 2.37
C VAL A 80 -2.83 4.19 3.57
N GLN A 81 -3.23 3.79 4.77
CA GLN A 81 -2.63 4.26 6.03
C GLN A 81 -2.56 5.81 6.12
N GLY A 82 -3.62 6.51 5.70
CA GLY A 82 -3.70 7.97 5.74
C GLY A 82 -3.00 8.69 4.57
N VAL A 83 -2.41 7.96 3.61
CA VAL A 83 -1.74 8.54 2.43
C VAL A 83 -2.51 8.20 1.16
N ARG A 84 -2.86 9.23 0.39
CA ARG A 84 -3.54 9.07 -0.90
C ARG A 84 -2.57 8.53 -1.94
N ALA A 85 -2.87 7.37 -2.51
CA ALA A 85 -2.14 6.81 -3.64
C ALA A 85 -2.46 7.56 -4.94
N VAL A 86 -1.54 7.49 -5.89
CA VAL A 86 -1.78 7.81 -7.31
C VAL A 86 -1.55 6.55 -8.14
N LEU A 87 -2.39 6.31 -9.13
CA LEU A 87 -2.29 5.17 -10.01
C LEU A 87 -1.66 5.62 -11.33
N PHE A 88 -0.47 5.09 -11.64
CA PHE A 88 0.11 5.21 -12.97
C PHE A 88 -0.54 4.17 -13.88
N CYS A 89 -1.37 4.61 -14.80
CA CYS A 89 -2.19 3.78 -15.66
C CYS A 89 -1.66 3.84 -17.10
N ALA A 90 -1.00 2.78 -17.54
CA ALA A 90 -0.50 2.65 -18.90
C ALA A 90 -1.30 1.62 -19.69
N TRP A 91 -1.28 1.77 -21.01
CA TRP A 91 -1.82 0.76 -21.93
C TRP A 91 -1.07 0.74 -23.25
N LEU A 92 -0.88 -0.46 -23.81
CA LEU A 92 -0.43 -0.65 -25.18
C LEU A 92 -1.62 -0.50 -26.12
N ALA A 93 -1.47 0.36 -27.12
CA ALA A 93 -2.59 0.74 -27.97
C ALA A 93 -3.08 -0.40 -28.85
N TRP A 94 -2.19 -1.27 -29.34
CA TRP A 94 -2.58 -2.35 -30.26
C TRP A 94 -3.18 -3.54 -29.50
N SER A 95 -2.42 -4.17 -28.59
CA SER A 95 -2.90 -5.30 -27.78
C SER A 95 -3.98 -4.93 -26.78
N ARG A 96 -4.13 -3.65 -26.44
CA ARG A 96 -5.00 -3.15 -25.35
C ARG A 96 -4.56 -3.65 -23.99
N PHE A 97 -3.31 -4.11 -23.86
CA PHE A 97 -2.75 -4.59 -22.60
C PHE A 97 -2.60 -3.42 -21.63
N ARG A 98 -3.06 -3.60 -20.40
CA ARG A 98 -3.12 -2.55 -19.37
C ARG A 98 -2.14 -2.83 -18.25
N VAL A 99 -1.48 -1.77 -17.81
CA VAL A 99 -0.61 -1.80 -16.64
C VAL A 99 -1.06 -0.72 -15.67
N VAL A 100 -1.18 -1.09 -14.40
CA VAL A 100 -1.48 -0.17 -13.30
C VAL A 100 -0.43 -0.34 -12.22
N VAL A 101 0.29 0.75 -11.94
CA VAL A 101 1.31 0.79 -10.90
C VAL A 101 0.89 1.81 -9.83
N PRO A 102 0.64 1.39 -8.58
CA PRO A 102 0.36 2.33 -7.51
C PRO A 102 1.66 3.02 -7.08
N LEU A 103 1.61 4.35 -6.98
CA LEU A 103 2.71 5.22 -6.56
C LEU A 103 2.21 6.22 -5.51
N ARG A 104 3.13 6.86 -4.79
CA ARG A 104 2.79 7.81 -3.71
C ARG A 104 2.71 9.26 -4.17
N ASP A 105 3.30 9.59 -5.32
CA ASP A 105 3.28 10.92 -5.91
C ASP A 105 3.50 10.87 -7.44
N LYS A 106 3.43 12.03 -8.08
CA LYS A 106 3.61 12.22 -9.53
C LYS A 106 4.92 12.93 -9.87
N THR A 107 5.94 12.76 -9.03
CA THR A 107 7.27 13.39 -9.25
C THR A 107 7.99 12.73 -10.43
N MET A 108 9.01 13.38 -10.99
CA MET A 108 9.80 12.81 -12.09
C MET A 108 10.33 11.40 -11.76
N PRO A 109 10.91 11.12 -10.58
CA PRO A 109 11.37 9.77 -10.26
C PRO A 109 10.23 8.75 -10.19
N SER A 110 9.04 9.16 -9.74
CA SER A 110 7.84 8.32 -9.77
C SER A 110 7.36 8.03 -11.18
N VAL A 111 7.45 8.98 -12.11
CA VAL A 111 7.22 8.74 -13.56
C VAL A 111 8.18 7.69 -14.09
N VAL A 112 9.48 7.80 -13.76
CA VAL A 112 10.50 6.83 -14.19
C VAL A 112 10.25 5.44 -13.59
N ILE A 113 9.83 5.36 -12.32
CA ILE A 113 9.39 4.11 -11.71
C ILE A 113 8.20 3.51 -12.46
N GLY A 114 7.17 4.31 -12.74
CA GLY A 114 5.97 3.87 -13.46
C GLY A 114 6.27 3.34 -14.85
N LEU A 115 7.13 4.05 -15.60
CA LEU A 115 7.60 3.65 -16.91
C LEU A 115 8.43 2.36 -16.84
N ASP A 116 9.49 2.30 -16.04
CA ASP A 116 10.35 1.10 -15.97
C ASP A 116 9.55 -0.14 -15.54
N ARG A 117 8.68 -0.02 -14.53
CA ARG A 117 7.80 -1.11 -14.09
C ARG A 117 6.85 -1.54 -15.21
N THR A 118 6.28 -0.60 -15.95
CA THR A 118 5.40 -0.90 -17.09
C THR A 118 6.14 -1.65 -18.18
N LEU A 119 7.31 -1.14 -18.59
CA LEU A 119 8.14 -1.77 -19.60
C LEU A 119 8.54 -3.19 -19.21
N ARG A 120 8.96 -3.41 -17.96
CA ARG A 120 9.29 -4.76 -17.46
C ARG A 120 8.08 -5.69 -17.42
N LEU A 121 6.89 -5.20 -17.09
CA LEU A 121 5.66 -6.01 -17.07
C LEU A 121 5.22 -6.43 -18.47
N ILE A 122 5.47 -5.62 -19.51
CA ILE A 122 5.23 -5.99 -20.91
C ILE A 122 6.40 -6.73 -21.55
N ASP A 123 7.53 -6.86 -20.83
CA ASP A 123 8.80 -7.46 -21.29
C ASP A 123 9.33 -6.87 -22.61
N GLY A 124 9.18 -5.56 -22.79
CA GLY A 124 9.63 -4.89 -24.01
C GLY A 124 9.44 -3.39 -23.96
N CYS A 125 9.96 -2.69 -24.97
CA CYS A 125 9.77 -1.24 -25.12
C CYS A 125 9.10 -0.90 -26.44
N PRO A 126 7.96 -0.18 -26.43
CA PRO A 126 7.39 0.34 -27.66
C PRO A 126 8.23 1.51 -28.21
N THR A 127 7.95 1.90 -29.45
CA THR A 127 8.67 3.01 -30.10
C THR A 127 8.31 4.37 -29.49
N TYR A 128 7.02 4.57 -29.20
CA TYR A 128 6.47 5.83 -28.72
C TYR A 128 5.68 5.62 -27.43
N ALA A 129 5.81 6.56 -26.51
CA ALA A 129 4.90 6.68 -25.38
C ALA A 129 4.25 8.06 -25.38
N LEU A 130 2.94 8.11 -25.18
CA LEU A 130 2.14 9.33 -25.22
C LEU A 130 1.55 9.64 -23.83
N THR A 131 1.68 10.88 -23.39
CA THR A 131 1.03 11.38 -22.18
C THR A 131 0.50 12.79 -22.34
N ASP A 132 -0.18 13.30 -21.31
CA ASP A 132 -0.59 14.69 -21.28
C ASP A 132 0.61 15.60 -20.97
N ASN A 133 0.43 16.90 -21.19
CA ASN A 133 1.49 17.91 -21.12
C ASN A 133 1.86 18.28 -19.67
N GLU A 134 2.21 17.28 -18.87
CA GLU A 134 2.61 17.44 -17.48
C GLU A 134 3.99 18.10 -17.37
N LYS A 135 4.20 18.88 -16.30
CA LYS A 135 5.49 19.55 -16.03
C LYS A 135 6.67 18.60 -15.88
N THR A 136 6.40 17.33 -15.58
CA THR A 136 7.40 16.25 -15.54
C THR A 136 7.89 15.89 -16.94
N VAL A 137 7.12 16.12 -18.00
CA VAL A 137 7.49 15.77 -19.37
C VAL A 137 7.89 17.01 -20.17
N THR A 138 7.19 18.12 -19.98
CA THR A 138 7.42 19.39 -20.70
C THR A 138 7.77 20.50 -19.73
N VAL A 139 8.85 21.23 -20.02
CA VAL A 139 9.32 22.35 -19.19
C VAL A 139 8.69 23.66 -19.64
N GLU A 140 8.65 23.89 -20.95
CA GLU A 140 8.13 25.13 -21.54
C GLU A 140 7.64 24.90 -22.98
N HIS A 141 7.07 25.94 -23.60
CA HIS A 141 6.73 25.94 -25.01
C HIS A 141 7.45 27.07 -25.74
N VAL A 142 8.12 26.75 -26.83
CA VAL A 142 8.77 27.73 -27.71
C VAL A 142 8.10 27.66 -29.07
N CYS A 143 7.48 28.75 -29.51
CA CYS A 143 6.73 28.82 -30.78
C CYS A 143 5.65 27.73 -30.93
N GLY A 144 4.98 27.36 -29.82
CA GLY A 144 3.97 26.29 -29.80
C GLY A 144 4.53 24.87 -29.75
N ILE A 145 5.86 24.69 -29.75
CA ILE A 145 6.54 23.39 -29.62
C ILE A 145 6.88 23.14 -28.15
N ALA A 146 6.46 22.00 -27.62
CA ALA A 146 6.78 21.56 -26.27
C ALA A 146 8.27 21.21 -26.12
N VAL A 147 8.97 21.92 -25.23
CA VAL A 147 10.37 21.63 -24.85
C VAL A 147 10.37 20.60 -23.74
N ARG A 148 10.96 19.43 -24.03
CA ARG A 148 10.98 18.30 -23.10
C ARG A 148 11.93 18.51 -21.94
N ASN A 149 11.58 17.94 -20.79
CA ASN A 149 12.47 17.88 -19.64
C ASN A 149 13.76 17.09 -19.95
N PRO A 150 14.96 17.62 -19.69
CA PRO A 150 16.21 16.90 -19.99
C PRO A 150 16.28 15.50 -19.38
N THR A 151 15.79 15.32 -18.14
CA THR A 151 15.75 14.01 -17.47
C THR A 151 14.83 13.03 -18.19
N ILE A 152 13.67 13.48 -18.71
CA ILE A 152 12.78 12.57 -19.46
C ILE A 152 13.39 12.18 -20.82
N VAL A 153 14.21 13.06 -21.41
CA VAL A 153 14.95 12.77 -22.65
C VAL A 153 16.06 11.74 -22.40
N GLU A 154 16.77 11.83 -21.28
CA GLU A 154 17.77 10.81 -20.89
C GLU A 154 17.12 9.44 -20.66
N VAL A 155 15.99 9.42 -19.94
CA VAL A 155 15.19 8.21 -19.73
C VAL A 155 14.71 7.63 -21.06
N SER A 156 14.17 8.47 -21.94
CA SER A 156 13.74 8.10 -23.29
C SER A 156 14.87 7.40 -24.07
N ARG A 157 16.07 7.98 -24.07
CA ARG A 157 17.24 7.40 -24.74
C ARG A 157 17.70 6.09 -24.10
N HIS A 158 17.69 5.99 -22.77
CA HIS A 158 18.09 4.78 -22.05
C HIS A 158 17.24 3.57 -22.46
N TYR A 159 15.93 3.73 -22.53
CA TYR A 159 15.00 2.64 -22.88
C TYR A 159 14.78 2.45 -24.40
N GLY A 160 15.27 3.37 -25.24
CA GLY A 160 14.95 3.36 -26.68
C GLY A 160 13.49 3.72 -26.97
N LEU A 161 12.93 4.61 -26.16
CA LEU A 161 11.54 5.09 -26.18
C LEU A 161 11.49 6.55 -26.59
N THR A 162 10.57 6.94 -27.47
CA THR A 162 10.30 8.37 -27.73
C THR A 162 9.06 8.81 -26.97
N ILE A 163 9.24 9.66 -25.96
CA ILE A 163 8.13 10.24 -25.20
C ILE A 163 7.56 11.47 -25.92
N ALA A 164 6.27 11.45 -26.21
CA ALA A 164 5.52 12.53 -26.83
C ALA A 164 4.40 13.02 -25.89
N THR A 165 4.00 14.28 -26.06
CA THR A 165 2.85 14.87 -25.38
C THR A 165 1.73 15.12 -26.38
N CYS A 166 0.48 15.00 -25.95
CA CYS A 166 -0.67 15.37 -26.77
C CYS A 166 -0.61 16.86 -27.15
N GLU A 167 -1.10 17.20 -28.36
CA GLU A 167 -1.25 18.62 -28.74
C GLU A 167 -2.28 19.31 -27.85
N PRO A 168 -2.03 20.57 -27.45
CA PRO A 168 -3.03 21.37 -26.74
C PRO A 168 -4.34 21.44 -27.54
N ALA A 169 -5.46 21.09 -26.90
CA ALA A 169 -6.80 21.01 -27.48
C ALA A 169 -7.13 19.80 -28.38
N ASP A 170 -6.36 18.69 -28.32
CA ASP A 170 -6.77 17.38 -28.84
C ASP A 170 -6.87 16.26 -27.78
N PRO A 171 -7.83 16.33 -26.84
CA PRO A 171 -8.01 15.31 -25.79
C PRO A 171 -8.38 13.93 -26.35
N GLN A 172 -8.92 13.86 -27.56
CA GLN A 172 -9.47 12.62 -28.13
C GLN A 172 -8.39 11.61 -28.55
N SER A 173 -7.13 12.04 -28.61
CA SER A 173 -5.96 11.20 -28.89
C SER A 173 -5.59 10.22 -27.77
N LYS A 174 -6.09 10.43 -26.54
CA LYS A 174 -5.72 9.71 -25.30
C LYS A 174 -6.81 8.78 -24.74
N GLY A 175 -7.87 8.51 -25.50
CA GLY A 175 -9.10 7.88 -24.97
C GLY A 175 -8.95 6.49 -24.33
N GLY A 176 -7.85 5.76 -24.57
CA GLY A 176 -7.68 4.44 -23.96
C GLY A 176 -6.94 4.41 -22.64
N SER A 177 -5.99 5.32 -22.37
CA SER A 177 -5.44 5.45 -21.01
C SER A 177 -6.48 6.06 -20.07
N GLU A 178 -7.33 6.97 -20.56
CA GLU A 178 -8.50 7.47 -19.80
C GLU A 178 -9.46 6.34 -19.43
N ALA A 179 -9.74 5.44 -20.38
CA ALA A 179 -10.56 4.26 -20.12
C ALA A 179 -9.91 3.35 -19.07
N THR A 180 -8.59 3.14 -19.14
CA THR A 180 -7.82 2.38 -18.15
C THR A 180 -7.89 3.02 -16.77
N VAL A 181 -7.71 4.33 -16.65
CA VAL A 181 -7.89 5.06 -15.38
C VAL A 181 -9.29 4.86 -14.82
N LYS A 182 -10.32 4.98 -15.65
CA LYS A 182 -11.72 4.83 -15.23
C LYS A 182 -12.00 3.44 -14.64
N ILE A 183 -11.55 2.37 -15.31
CA ILE A 183 -11.77 1.01 -14.81
C ILE A 183 -10.90 0.70 -13.59
N ALA A 184 -9.65 1.16 -13.57
CA ALA A 184 -8.74 0.96 -12.43
C ALA A 184 -9.32 1.65 -11.19
N LYS A 185 -9.81 2.88 -11.32
CA LYS A 185 -10.46 3.61 -10.23
C LYS A 185 -11.72 2.89 -9.74
N ALA A 186 -12.54 2.36 -10.65
CA ALA A 186 -13.77 1.66 -10.28
C ALA A 186 -13.51 0.36 -9.49
N ASP A 187 -12.42 -0.35 -9.76
CA ASP A 187 -12.16 -1.67 -9.16
C ASP A 187 -11.17 -1.61 -7.98
N LEU A 188 -10.22 -0.67 -8.00
CA LEU A 188 -9.14 -0.56 -7.01
C LEU A 188 -9.40 0.49 -5.94
N VAL A 189 -10.30 1.45 -6.13
CA VAL A 189 -10.62 2.44 -5.08
C VAL A 189 -11.82 1.94 -4.27
N PRO A 190 -11.69 1.74 -2.94
CA PRO A 190 -12.81 1.40 -2.07
C PRO A 190 -13.99 2.37 -2.27
N THR A 191 -15.14 1.83 -2.66
CA THR A 191 -16.40 2.57 -2.81
C THR A 191 -17.59 1.67 -2.49
N ASP A 192 -18.73 2.26 -2.17
CA ASP A 192 -19.99 1.52 -1.96
C ASP A 192 -20.43 0.72 -3.20
N HIS A 193 -19.90 1.06 -4.38
CA HIS A 193 -20.22 0.37 -5.63
C HIS A 193 -19.43 -0.93 -5.84
N ASN A 194 -18.20 -1.03 -5.32
CA ASN A 194 -17.38 -2.23 -5.47
C ASN A 194 -17.22 -3.01 -4.16
N LEU A 195 -17.73 -2.49 -3.04
CA LEU A 195 -17.73 -3.12 -1.73
C LEU A 195 -16.34 -3.56 -1.26
N ARG A 196 -15.29 -2.91 -1.76
CA ARG A 196 -13.91 -3.21 -1.41
C ARG A 196 -13.57 -2.54 -0.08
N GLU A 197 -12.93 -3.28 0.83
CA GLU A 197 -12.40 -2.75 2.08
C GLU A 197 -11.17 -1.87 1.86
N GLU A 198 -10.87 -1.01 2.84
CA GLU A 198 -9.64 -0.22 2.83
C GLU A 198 -8.40 -1.12 2.88
N TYR A 199 -7.32 -0.67 2.23
CA TYR A 199 -6.10 -1.45 2.18
C TYR A 199 -5.32 -1.33 3.50
N PRO A 200 -4.98 -2.47 4.15
CA PRO A 200 -4.24 -2.43 5.42
C PRO A 200 -2.77 -2.02 5.24
N SER A 201 -2.22 -2.14 4.02
CA SER A 201 -0.83 -1.83 3.72
C SER A 201 -0.62 -1.50 2.24
N TRP A 202 0.52 -0.87 1.93
CA TRP A 202 0.91 -0.59 0.55
C TRP A 202 1.10 -1.86 -0.29
N GLN A 203 1.61 -2.92 0.34
CA GLN A 203 1.76 -4.23 -0.30
C GLN A 203 0.41 -4.83 -0.69
N ALA A 204 -0.64 -4.63 0.11
CA ALA A 204 -1.98 -5.10 -0.22
C ALA A 204 -2.54 -4.38 -1.46
N LEU A 205 -2.28 -3.06 -1.60
CA LEU A 205 -2.65 -2.31 -2.80
C LEU A 205 -1.89 -2.79 -4.04
N GLU A 206 -0.58 -3.02 -3.93
CA GLU A 206 0.23 -3.54 -5.03
C GLU A 206 -0.27 -4.92 -5.49
N HIS A 207 -0.58 -5.80 -4.54
CA HIS A 207 -1.16 -7.11 -4.85
C HIS A 207 -2.52 -7.00 -5.52
N ALA A 208 -3.40 -6.11 -5.07
CA ALA A 208 -4.68 -5.88 -5.72
C ALA A 208 -4.52 -5.31 -7.14
N CYS A 209 -3.53 -4.45 -7.38
CA CYS A 209 -3.21 -3.97 -8.74
C CYS A 209 -2.76 -5.13 -9.64
N GLN A 210 -1.95 -6.06 -9.12
CA GLN A 210 -1.53 -7.26 -9.85
C GLN A 210 -2.72 -8.15 -10.21
N GLN A 211 -3.61 -8.41 -9.25
CA GLN A 211 -4.84 -9.17 -9.49
C GLN A 211 -5.73 -8.51 -10.53
N PHE A 212 -5.98 -7.20 -10.38
CA PHE A 212 -6.72 -6.41 -11.36
C PHE A 212 -6.14 -6.53 -12.77
N MET A 213 -4.81 -6.39 -12.91
CA MET A 213 -4.13 -6.54 -14.20
C MET A 213 -4.30 -7.94 -14.78
N ALA A 214 -4.23 -8.99 -13.95
CA ALA A 214 -4.48 -10.37 -14.40
C ALA A 214 -5.90 -10.53 -14.94
N ASP A 215 -6.91 -10.01 -14.24
CA ASP A 215 -8.31 -10.12 -14.64
C ASP A 215 -8.62 -9.35 -15.94
N VAL A 216 -8.20 -8.09 -16.03
CA VAL A 216 -8.53 -7.24 -17.19
C VAL A 216 -7.79 -7.66 -18.46
N ASN A 217 -6.58 -8.22 -18.34
CA ASN A 217 -5.77 -8.62 -19.49
C ASN A 217 -6.04 -10.05 -19.96
N THR A 218 -6.65 -10.91 -19.13
CA THR A 218 -7.08 -12.25 -19.54
C THR A 218 -8.50 -12.28 -20.12
N ARG A 219 -9.32 -11.26 -19.83
CA ARG A 219 -10.66 -11.11 -20.39
C ARG A 219 -10.62 -10.59 -21.83
N ALA A 220 -11.43 -11.18 -22.71
CA ALA A 220 -11.59 -10.71 -24.08
C ALA A 220 -12.03 -9.23 -24.13
N HIS A 221 -11.24 -8.40 -24.81
CA HIS A 221 -11.52 -6.97 -24.91
C HIS A 221 -12.64 -6.71 -25.93
N ARG A 222 -13.53 -5.75 -25.63
CA ARG A 222 -14.73 -5.48 -26.46
C ARG A 222 -14.41 -5.15 -27.92
N ALA A 223 -13.31 -4.44 -28.17
CA ALA A 223 -12.94 -3.99 -29.51
C ALA A 223 -12.20 -5.06 -30.33
N THR A 224 -11.24 -5.76 -29.72
CA THR A 224 -10.40 -6.75 -30.40
C THR A 224 -10.98 -8.16 -30.35
N ARG A 225 -11.96 -8.41 -29.47
CA ARG A 225 -12.59 -9.72 -29.21
C ARG A 225 -11.62 -10.81 -28.73
N GLN A 226 -10.37 -10.46 -28.44
CA GLN A 226 -9.35 -11.34 -27.90
C GLN A 226 -8.84 -10.82 -26.55
N PRO A 227 -8.33 -11.70 -25.67
CA PRO A 227 -7.64 -11.29 -24.46
C PRO A 227 -6.41 -10.42 -24.77
N PRO A 228 -6.22 -9.26 -24.12
CA PRO A 228 -5.02 -8.45 -24.28
C PRO A 228 -3.71 -9.20 -24.03
N LEU A 229 -3.70 -10.18 -23.13
CA LEU A 229 -2.53 -11.02 -22.85
C LEU A 229 -2.09 -11.85 -24.07
N VAL A 230 -3.05 -12.35 -24.85
CA VAL A 230 -2.77 -13.12 -26.08
C VAL A 230 -2.17 -12.20 -27.13
N LEU A 231 -2.80 -11.04 -27.33
CA LEU A 231 -2.30 -10.03 -28.26
C LEU A 231 -0.93 -9.48 -27.84
N LEU A 232 -0.65 -9.34 -26.54
CA LEU A 232 0.68 -8.93 -26.09
C LEU A 232 1.76 -9.93 -26.54
N GLY A 233 1.45 -11.23 -26.53
CA GLY A 233 2.35 -12.26 -27.05
C GLY A 233 2.69 -12.06 -28.54
N GLU A 234 1.72 -11.66 -29.35
CA GLU A 234 1.94 -11.29 -30.76
C GLU A 234 2.69 -9.95 -30.90
N GLU A 235 2.37 -8.98 -30.04
CA GLU A 235 2.99 -7.65 -30.07
C GLU A 235 4.47 -7.68 -29.64
N HIS A 236 4.86 -8.67 -28.83
CA HIS A 236 6.21 -8.80 -28.27
C HIS A 236 7.30 -8.87 -29.36
N GLU A 237 7.02 -9.50 -30.50
CA GLU A 237 7.93 -9.57 -31.65
C GLU A 237 8.26 -8.19 -32.25
N HIS A 238 7.43 -7.18 -31.96
CA HIS A 238 7.57 -5.81 -32.44
C HIS A 238 8.08 -4.84 -31.37
N LEU A 239 8.33 -5.30 -30.15
CA LEU A 239 8.88 -4.47 -29.07
C LEU A 239 10.40 -4.46 -29.10
N HIS A 240 10.99 -3.32 -28.74
CA HIS A 240 12.42 -3.21 -28.54
C HIS A 240 12.85 -3.94 -27.26
N ARG A 241 14.09 -4.46 -27.25
CA ARG A 241 14.66 -5.09 -26.06
C ARG A 241 14.93 -4.06 -24.97
N LEU A 242 14.64 -4.45 -23.74
CA LEU A 242 14.89 -3.59 -22.59
C LEU A 242 16.35 -3.67 -22.11
N PRO A 243 16.92 -2.55 -21.66
CA PRO A 243 18.14 -2.57 -20.87
C PRO A 243 17.97 -3.41 -19.60
N ARG A 244 19.01 -4.19 -19.24
CA ARG A 244 18.98 -5.01 -18.02
C ARG A 244 18.79 -4.17 -16.77
N LEU A 245 19.49 -3.03 -16.69
CA LEU A 245 19.48 -2.13 -15.54
C LEU A 245 18.55 -0.94 -15.80
N PRO A 246 17.77 -0.50 -14.79
CA PRO A 246 16.94 0.69 -14.92
C PRO A 246 17.79 1.97 -14.94
N HIS A 247 17.20 3.06 -15.43
CA HIS A 247 17.81 4.38 -15.34
C HIS A 247 17.77 4.90 -13.90
N THR A 248 18.91 5.25 -13.32
CA THR A 248 19.02 5.53 -11.86
C THR A 248 19.31 6.97 -11.49
N LEU A 249 19.67 7.84 -12.45
CA LEU A 249 20.14 9.20 -12.16
C LEU A 249 19.13 10.04 -11.37
N CYS A 250 17.83 9.85 -11.64
CA CYS A 250 16.77 10.58 -10.96
C CYS A 250 16.43 10.06 -9.55
N PHE A 251 17.02 8.95 -9.09
CA PHE A 251 16.71 8.39 -7.75
C PHE A 251 17.56 8.98 -6.62
N GLY A 252 18.56 9.80 -6.96
CA GLY A 252 19.41 10.48 -5.98
C GLY A 252 20.69 9.73 -5.67
N GLN A 253 21.18 9.90 -4.44
CA GLN A 253 22.48 9.39 -4.02
C GLN A 253 22.42 7.91 -3.61
N THR A 254 23.39 7.13 -4.04
CA THR A 254 23.50 5.71 -3.66
C THR A 254 23.94 5.57 -2.20
N ARG A 255 23.29 4.68 -1.46
CA ARG A 255 23.62 4.29 -0.09
C ARG A 255 23.59 2.77 0.05
N LYS A 256 24.45 2.24 0.91
CA LYS A 256 24.43 0.83 1.31
C LYS A 256 23.68 0.70 2.62
N VAL A 257 22.74 -0.23 2.69
CA VAL A 257 21.98 -0.49 3.91
C VAL A 257 22.87 -1.23 4.91
N ASP A 258 22.92 -0.74 6.14
CA ASP A 258 23.73 -1.32 7.20
C ASP A 258 23.04 -2.50 7.91
N ARG A 259 23.71 -3.09 8.91
CA ARG A 259 23.16 -4.21 9.69
C ARG A 259 21.99 -3.83 10.59
N GLN A 260 21.76 -2.54 10.82
CA GLN A 260 20.64 -2.04 11.61
C GLN A 260 19.42 -1.74 10.72
N ALA A 261 19.46 -2.14 9.44
CA ALA A 261 18.47 -1.82 8.44
C ALA A 261 18.26 -0.29 8.31
N THR A 262 19.36 0.46 8.28
CA THR A 262 19.31 1.93 8.13
C THR A 262 20.25 2.44 7.04
N VAL A 263 19.99 3.68 6.61
CA VAL A 263 20.86 4.47 5.73
C VAL A 263 21.08 5.86 6.32
N SER A 264 22.27 6.43 6.08
CA SER A 264 22.61 7.80 6.49
C SER A 264 22.55 8.77 5.31
N VAL A 265 21.80 9.86 5.49
CA VAL A 265 21.64 10.96 4.53
C VAL A 265 21.76 12.28 5.28
N GLY A 266 22.77 13.09 4.94
CA GLY A 266 23.01 14.37 5.62
C GLY A 266 23.25 14.21 7.12
N ASP A 267 24.02 13.18 7.51
CA ASP A 267 24.29 12.79 8.90
C ASP A 267 23.07 12.40 9.76
N ALA A 268 21.89 12.32 9.14
CA ALA A 268 20.68 11.81 9.76
C ALA A 268 20.40 10.36 9.33
N VAL A 269 19.88 9.56 10.26
CA VAL A 269 19.68 8.11 10.09
C VAL A 269 18.22 7.80 9.84
N TYR A 270 17.95 6.96 8.84
CA TYR A 270 16.61 6.57 8.42
C TYR A 270 16.52 5.06 8.29
N SER A 271 15.48 4.42 8.83
CA SER A 271 15.30 2.98 8.65
C SER A 271 14.81 2.64 7.24
N VAL A 272 15.11 1.43 6.80
CA VAL A 272 14.61 0.82 5.56
C VAL A 272 14.23 -0.63 5.87
N PRO A 273 13.38 -1.29 5.06
CA PRO A 273 13.02 -2.69 5.29
C PRO A 273 14.24 -3.60 5.50
N HIS A 274 14.22 -4.42 6.56
CA HIS A 274 15.34 -5.25 6.98
C HIS A 274 15.77 -6.30 5.94
N GLU A 275 14.90 -6.64 5.00
CA GLU A 275 15.19 -7.50 3.86
C GLU A 275 16.28 -6.91 2.96
N LEU A 276 16.50 -5.59 3.04
CA LEU A 276 17.48 -4.85 2.23
C LEU A 276 18.86 -4.73 2.90
N ILE A 277 19.09 -5.36 4.07
CA ILE A 277 20.40 -5.31 4.75
C ILE A 277 21.51 -5.77 3.80
N GLY A 278 22.52 -4.90 3.59
CA GLY A 278 23.64 -5.16 2.70
C GLY A 278 23.41 -4.77 1.23
N GLU A 279 22.17 -4.51 0.83
CA GLU A 279 21.80 -4.05 -0.51
C GLU A 279 22.13 -2.57 -0.74
N ARG A 280 22.09 -2.17 -2.01
CA ARG A 280 22.23 -0.76 -2.43
C ARG A 280 20.86 -0.15 -2.69
N VAL A 281 20.64 1.03 -2.12
CA VAL A 281 19.44 1.85 -2.31
C VAL A 281 19.84 3.26 -2.79
N TRP A 282 18.87 3.97 -3.33
CA TRP A 282 19.00 5.36 -3.74
C TRP A 282 18.12 6.21 -2.85
N ALA A 283 18.70 7.27 -2.30
CA ALA A 283 17.99 8.16 -1.40
C ALA A 283 18.04 9.59 -1.95
N ARG A 284 16.90 10.29 -1.89
CA ARG A 284 16.80 11.69 -2.25
C ARG A 284 15.88 12.43 -1.30
N VAL A 285 16.10 13.73 -1.19
CA VAL A 285 15.18 14.63 -0.50
C VAL A 285 14.17 15.15 -1.51
N GLU A 286 12.88 15.03 -1.18
CA GLU A 286 11.76 15.50 -1.97
C GLU A 286 10.86 16.33 -1.05
N GLY A 287 10.93 17.66 -1.15
CA GLY A 287 10.29 18.55 -0.19
C GLY A 287 10.82 18.33 1.23
N GLU A 288 9.92 18.03 2.17
CA GLU A 288 10.23 17.76 3.58
C GLU A 288 10.40 16.26 3.90
N GLN A 289 10.55 15.42 2.87
CA GLN A 289 10.63 13.98 3.02
C GLN A 289 11.92 13.43 2.41
N LEU A 290 12.49 12.41 3.04
CA LEU A 290 13.45 11.51 2.41
C LEU A 290 12.69 10.37 1.73
N VAL A 291 12.98 10.15 0.45
CA VAL A 291 12.45 9.03 -0.34
C VAL A 291 13.58 8.06 -0.64
N VAL A 292 13.38 6.78 -0.32
CA VAL A 292 14.34 5.70 -0.56
C VAL A 292 13.77 4.73 -1.60
N VAL A 293 14.52 4.51 -2.67
CA VAL A 293 14.20 3.62 -3.77
C VAL A 293 15.18 2.45 -3.77
N HIS A 294 14.66 1.24 -3.91
CA HIS A 294 15.44 0.02 -4.15
C HIS A 294 15.17 -0.47 -5.57
N ILE A 295 16.16 -1.10 -6.21
CA ILE A 295 16.01 -1.70 -7.52
C ILE A 295 16.01 -3.21 -7.37
N GLU A 296 14.85 -3.82 -7.60
CA GLU A 296 14.71 -5.27 -7.68
C GLU A 296 15.12 -5.76 -9.07
N ALA A 297 15.83 -6.89 -9.14
CA ALA A 297 16.36 -7.41 -10.40
C ALA A 297 15.28 -7.69 -11.46
N ILE A 298 14.09 -8.14 -11.01
CA ILE A 298 12.98 -8.53 -11.89
C ILE A 298 11.99 -7.38 -12.05
N HIS A 299 11.56 -6.76 -10.95
CA HIS A 299 10.46 -5.78 -10.96
C HIS A 299 10.90 -4.34 -11.19
N GLY A 300 12.22 -4.06 -11.21
CA GLY A 300 12.74 -2.70 -11.39
C GLY A 300 12.73 -1.87 -10.11
N PRO A 301 12.77 -0.53 -10.22
CA PRO A 301 12.81 0.38 -9.09
C PRO A 301 11.47 0.41 -8.36
N ARG A 302 11.52 0.47 -7.03
CA ARG A 302 10.38 0.59 -6.14
C ARG A 302 10.72 1.49 -4.96
N GLU A 303 9.79 2.35 -4.59
CA GLU A 303 9.91 3.11 -3.35
C GLU A 303 9.71 2.18 -2.16
N VAL A 304 10.74 2.04 -1.33
CA VAL A 304 10.77 1.09 -0.19
C VAL A 304 10.61 1.78 1.15
N ALA A 305 10.96 3.07 1.24
CA ALA A 305 10.77 3.85 2.46
C ALA A 305 10.55 5.33 2.13
N ARG A 306 9.73 5.99 2.96
CA ARG A 306 9.55 7.43 2.96
C ARG A 306 9.50 7.92 4.40
N HIS A 307 10.29 8.94 4.70
CA HIS A 307 10.43 9.47 6.06
C HIS A 307 10.36 11.00 6.06
N PRO A 308 9.77 11.63 7.09
CA PRO A 308 10.01 13.05 7.32
C PRO A 308 11.50 13.28 7.57
N LEU A 309 12.02 14.40 7.06
CA LEU A 309 13.40 14.78 7.33
C LEU A 309 13.63 14.94 8.83
N THR A 310 14.80 14.50 9.28
CA THR A 310 15.22 14.59 10.68
C THR A 310 16.63 15.18 10.78
N THR A 311 17.04 15.50 12.00
CA THR A 311 18.35 16.08 12.32
C THR A 311 19.31 15.01 12.82
N PRO A 312 20.63 15.21 12.65
CA PRO A 312 21.64 14.32 13.21
C PRO A 312 21.42 14.07 14.71
N GLY A 313 21.55 12.81 15.15
CA GLY A 313 21.27 12.38 16.52
C GLY A 313 19.80 12.06 16.81
N ARG A 314 18.87 12.33 15.89
CA ARG A 314 17.45 11.91 15.99
C ARG A 314 17.10 10.97 14.84
N PRO A 315 17.27 9.65 14.98
CA PRO A 315 16.97 8.72 13.90
C PRO A 315 15.46 8.68 13.60
N SER A 316 15.10 8.61 12.31
CA SER A 316 13.72 8.41 11.85
C SER A 316 13.49 6.93 11.59
N ILE A 317 12.86 6.25 12.55
CA ILE A 317 12.69 4.80 12.56
C ILE A 317 11.22 4.44 12.39
N ASN A 318 10.93 3.65 11.34
CA ASN A 318 9.66 2.97 11.16
C ASN A 318 9.76 1.53 11.68
N ASP A 319 8.98 1.20 12.72
CA ASP A 319 8.97 -0.14 13.33
C ASP A 319 8.53 -1.24 12.34
N ALA A 320 7.70 -0.92 11.34
CA ALA A 320 7.27 -1.87 10.31
C ALA A 320 8.40 -2.35 9.39
N HIS A 321 9.56 -1.68 9.41
CA HIS A 321 10.74 -2.12 8.66
C HIS A 321 11.46 -3.31 9.32
N TYR A 322 11.15 -3.63 10.57
CA TYR A 322 11.81 -4.66 11.34
C TYR A 322 10.91 -5.89 11.49
N PRO A 323 11.49 -7.10 11.63
CA PRO A 323 10.71 -8.27 11.96
C PRO A 323 10.00 -8.09 13.31
N PRO A 324 8.90 -8.82 13.56
CA PRO A 324 8.19 -8.77 14.83
C PRO A 324 9.18 -8.92 15.98
N ARG A 325 9.15 -7.99 16.94
CA ARG A 325 10.09 -8.00 18.05
C ARG A 325 9.97 -9.34 18.78
N PRO A 326 11.07 -10.09 18.97
CA PRO A 326 11.01 -11.26 19.84
C PRO A 326 10.55 -10.81 21.23
N ALA A 327 9.84 -11.70 21.93
CA ALA A 327 9.44 -11.51 23.33
C ALA A 327 10.63 -10.89 24.09
N GLY A 328 10.45 -9.65 24.56
CA GLY A 328 11.55 -8.79 25.00
C GLY A 328 12.33 -9.37 26.18
N ALA A 329 13.34 -8.66 26.68
CA ALA A 329 14.11 -9.09 27.84
C ALA A 329 13.23 -9.42 29.08
N LEU A 330 12.07 -8.77 29.19
CA LEU A 330 11.07 -8.98 30.24
C LEU A 330 10.14 -10.19 30.01
N GLU A 331 10.05 -10.68 28.78
CA GLU A 331 9.18 -11.79 28.37
C GLU A 331 9.95 -13.07 28.04
N ARG A 332 11.19 -13.18 28.54
CA ARG A 332 12.00 -14.40 28.37
C ARG A 332 11.22 -15.61 28.88
N ARG A 333 11.02 -16.60 28.02
CA ARG A 333 10.56 -17.94 28.43
C ARG A 333 11.80 -18.77 28.83
N PRO A 334 11.77 -19.47 29.98
CA PRO A 334 12.85 -20.37 30.34
C PRO A 334 13.02 -21.43 29.25
N ARG A 335 14.27 -21.66 28.81
CA ARG A 335 14.59 -22.73 27.85
C ARG A 335 15.47 -23.74 28.56
N ALA A 336 15.02 -25.00 28.61
CA ALA A 336 15.82 -26.08 29.17
C ALA A 336 17.07 -26.32 28.32
N ARG A 337 18.22 -26.40 28.99
CA ARG A 337 19.54 -26.74 28.43
C ARG A 337 20.08 -28.05 29.01
N SER A 338 19.45 -28.61 30.04
CA SER A 338 19.77 -29.92 30.60
C SER A 338 18.53 -30.83 30.73
N PRO A 339 18.72 -32.16 30.87
CA PRO A 339 17.61 -33.09 31.14
C PRO A 339 16.81 -32.72 32.39
N GLN A 340 17.48 -32.27 33.46
CA GLN A 340 16.85 -31.89 34.72
C GLN A 340 16.00 -30.63 34.57
N GLU A 341 16.47 -29.65 33.80
CA GLU A 341 15.68 -28.45 33.49
C GLU A 341 14.45 -28.81 32.64
N ARG A 342 14.57 -29.79 31.74
CA ARG A 342 13.44 -30.27 30.93
C ARG A 342 12.39 -30.99 31.79
N GLU A 343 12.81 -31.83 32.74
CA GLU A 343 11.90 -32.49 33.69
C GLU A 343 11.15 -31.45 34.55
N PHE A 344 11.84 -30.42 35.03
CA PHE A 344 11.20 -29.37 35.82
C PHE A 344 10.19 -28.54 35.01
N LEU A 345 10.55 -28.12 33.78
CA LEU A 345 9.62 -27.37 32.93
C LEU A 345 8.44 -28.23 32.47
N ALA A 346 8.59 -29.57 32.41
CA ALA A 346 7.50 -30.48 32.09
C ALA A 346 6.41 -30.57 33.19
N ILE A 347 6.68 -30.06 34.40
CA ILE A 347 5.67 -29.98 35.47
C ILE A 347 4.51 -29.04 35.07
N GLY A 348 4.80 -27.94 34.36
CA GLY A 348 3.80 -27.05 33.79
C GLY A 348 4.09 -25.55 33.95
N GLU A 349 3.08 -24.71 33.65
CA GLU A 349 3.21 -23.25 33.64
C GLU A 349 3.57 -22.65 35.02
N GLY A 350 3.16 -23.30 36.11
CA GLY A 350 3.52 -22.92 37.47
C GLY A 350 5.01 -23.05 37.73
N ALA A 351 5.66 -24.06 37.16
CA ALA A 351 7.11 -24.23 37.24
C ALA A 351 7.86 -23.14 36.46
N GLU A 352 7.38 -22.78 35.27
CA GLU A 352 7.92 -21.63 34.52
C GLU A 352 7.81 -20.32 35.31
N ARG A 353 6.63 -20.06 35.88
CA ARG A 353 6.36 -18.85 36.67
C ARG A 353 7.21 -18.78 37.92
N TRP A 354 7.35 -19.91 38.62
CA TRP A 354 8.22 -20.05 39.79
C TRP A 354 9.67 -19.75 39.44
N LEU A 355 10.21 -20.33 38.36
CA LEU A 355 11.60 -20.12 37.96
C LEU A 355 11.88 -18.65 37.60
N LYS A 356 10.96 -17.99 36.88
CA LYS A 356 11.10 -16.55 36.56
C LYS A 356 11.16 -15.69 37.82
N ARG A 357 10.25 -15.92 38.77
CA ARG A 357 10.15 -15.14 40.01
C ARG A 357 11.31 -15.43 40.96
N ALA A 358 11.64 -16.71 41.18
CA ALA A 358 12.76 -17.13 42.01
C ALA A 358 14.10 -16.55 41.52
N ALA A 359 14.31 -16.53 40.20
CA ALA A 359 15.50 -15.93 39.60
C ALA A 359 15.53 -14.40 39.76
N ALA A 360 14.39 -13.73 39.60
CA ALA A 360 14.29 -12.28 39.77
C ALA A 360 14.52 -11.84 41.23
N GLU A 361 14.09 -12.65 42.21
CA GLU A 361 14.30 -12.40 43.64
C GLU A 361 15.67 -12.84 44.15
N GLY A 362 16.54 -13.40 43.30
CA GLY A 362 17.89 -13.83 43.70
C GLY A 362 17.90 -15.06 44.62
N THR A 363 16.89 -15.93 44.48
CA THR A 363 16.79 -17.18 45.25
C THR A 363 18.05 -18.01 45.09
N GLN A 364 18.61 -18.47 46.21
CA GLN A 364 19.79 -19.31 46.21
C GLN A 364 19.43 -20.78 45.93
N ARG A 365 20.40 -21.54 45.37
CA ARG A 365 20.28 -23.00 45.17
C ARG A 365 19.07 -23.45 44.32
N ILE A 366 18.66 -22.63 43.34
CA ILE A 366 17.51 -22.90 42.45
C ILE A 366 17.55 -24.31 41.84
N ARG A 367 18.70 -24.78 41.37
CA ARG A 367 18.83 -26.12 40.76
C ARG A 367 18.45 -27.26 41.71
N ARG A 368 18.80 -27.13 42.99
CA ARG A 368 18.44 -28.12 44.02
C ARG A 368 16.92 -28.11 44.25
N LYS A 369 16.33 -26.93 44.40
CA LYS A 369 14.87 -26.75 44.55
C LYS A 369 14.08 -27.26 43.35
N MET A 370 14.62 -27.10 42.14
CA MET A 370 14.03 -27.68 40.92
C MET A 370 14.06 -29.21 40.96
N ALA A 371 15.17 -29.82 41.39
CA ALA A 371 15.24 -31.27 41.55
C ALA A 371 14.25 -31.78 42.60
N GLU A 372 14.16 -31.12 43.75
CA GLU A 372 13.17 -31.42 44.79
C GLU A 372 11.73 -31.31 44.26
N ALA A 373 11.42 -30.29 43.44
CA ALA A 373 10.11 -30.15 42.81
C ALA A 373 9.81 -31.28 41.81
N VAL A 374 10.80 -31.73 41.05
CA VAL A 374 10.67 -32.88 40.14
C VAL A 374 10.42 -34.17 40.92
N ASP A 375 11.14 -34.39 42.01
CA ASP A 375 10.94 -35.56 42.87
C ASP A 375 9.55 -35.55 43.52
N LEU A 376 9.09 -34.39 44.00
CA LEU A 376 7.72 -34.22 44.50
C LEU A 376 6.67 -34.45 43.42
N ALA A 377 6.91 -34.03 42.17
CA ALA A 377 6.00 -34.29 41.06
C ALA A 377 5.91 -35.78 40.72
N LYS A 378 7.00 -36.55 40.89
CA LYS A 378 6.99 -38.01 40.77
C LYS A 378 6.16 -38.69 41.88
N LEU A 379 6.13 -38.12 43.08
CA LEU A 379 5.40 -38.66 44.25
C LEU A 379 3.91 -38.27 44.30
N HIS A 380 3.59 -37.02 43.99
CA HIS A 380 2.24 -36.46 44.16
C HIS A 380 1.51 -36.16 42.83
N GLY A 381 2.16 -36.43 41.70
CA GLY A 381 1.68 -36.08 40.37
C GLY A 381 2.03 -34.63 39.98
N PRO A 382 2.13 -34.34 38.67
CA PRO A 382 2.57 -33.03 38.17
C PRO A 382 1.55 -31.91 38.41
N GLY A 383 0.24 -32.21 38.40
CA GLY A 383 -0.82 -31.21 38.55
C GLY A 383 -0.78 -30.45 39.90
N PRO A 384 -0.83 -31.15 41.05
CA PRO A 384 -0.75 -30.52 42.36
C PRO A 384 0.54 -29.74 42.58
N VAL A 385 1.68 -30.28 42.13
CA VAL A 385 2.98 -29.62 42.26
C VAL A 385 3.08 -28.38 41.36
N ASN A 386 2.52 -28.42 40.16
CA ASN A 386 2.42 -27.26 39.29
C ASN A 386 1.61 -26.12 39.94
N GLU A 387 0.48 -26.44 40.57
CA GLU A 387 -0.33 -25.46 41.28
C GLU A 387 0.40 -24.91 42.52
N ALA A 388 1.09 -25.77 43.26
CA ALA A 388 1.91 -25.36 44.40
C ALA A 388 3.03 -24.40 43.97
N LEU A 389 3.76 -24.71 42.89
CA LEU A 389 4.78 -23.84 42.31
C LEU A 389 4.20 -22.49 41.87
N ALA A 390 3.02 -22.49 41.26
CA ALA A 390 2.33 -21.25 40.87
C ALA A 390 1.97 -20.38 42.10
N ARG A 391 1.52 -21.00 43.20
CA ARG A 391 1.22 -20.30 44.46
C ARG A 391 2.50 -19.80 45.13
N CYS A 392 3.56 -20.61 45.21
CA CYS A 392 4.89 -20.17 45.67
C CYS A 392 5.36 -18.93 44.90
N ALA A 393 5.21 -18.93 43.58
CA ALA A 393 5.58 -17.82 42.72
C ALA A 393 4.73 -16.55 42.96
N SER A 394 3.45 -16.74 43.31
CA SER A 394 2.51 -15.63 43.55
C SER A 394 2.69 -14.99 44.93
N TYR A 395 3.13 -15.77 45.92
CA TYR A 395 3.34 -15.33 47.30
C TYR A 395 4.80 -14.97 47.64
N GLY A 396 5.72 -15.06 46.68
CA GLY A 396 7.14 -14.78 46.94
C GLY A 396 7.82 -15.82 47.84
N ARG A 397 7.35 -17.07 47.84
CA ARG A 397 7.84 -18.13 48.73
C ARG A 397 8.82 -19.05 48.01
N PHE A 398 10.11 -18.84 48.28
CA PHE A 398 11.22 -19.54 47.63
C PHE A 398 12.21 -20.17 48.61
N ALA A 399 11.91 -20.21 49.90
CA ALA A 399 12.76 -20.83 50.93
C ALA A 399 12.72 -22.38 50.85
N ASP A 400 13.64 -23.04 51.55
CA ASP A 400 13.65 -24.50 51.62
C ASP A 400 12.40 -24.97 52.39
N GLY A 401 11.70 -25.97 51.86
CA GLY A 401 10.45 -26.49 52.46
C GLY A 401 9.17 -25.71 52.12
N ASP A 402 9.25 -24.53 51.49
CA ASP A 402 8.06 -23.75 51.11
C ASP A 402 7.12 -24.50 50.16
N LEU A 403 7.68 -25.17 49.16
CA LEU A 403 6.92 -25.96 48.19
C LEU A 403 6.19 -27.12 48.87
N VAL A 404 6.86 -27.84 49.77
CA VAL A 404 6.28 -28.95 50.55
C VAL A 404 5.18 -28.44 51.47
N SER A 405 5.40 -27.30 52.13
CA SER A 405 4.42 -26.65 53.00
C SER A 405 3.16 -26.26 52.24
N ILE A 406 3.30 -25.65 51.06
CA ILE A 406 2.15 -25.26 50.21
C ILE A 406 1.44 -26.49 49.65
N LEU A 407 2.18 -27.53 49.24
CA LEU A 407 1.62 -28.77 48.73
C LEU A 407 0.86 -29.55 49.82
N ALA A 408 1.39 -29.63 51.04
CA ALA A 408 0.71 -30.24 52.17
C ALA A 408 -0.57 -29.47 52.53
N HIS A 409 -0.48 -28.12 52.56
CA HIS A 409 -1.64 -27.28 52.79
C HIS A 409 -2.73 -27.49 51.71
N GLN A 410 -2.35 -27.65 50.44
CA GLN A 410 -3.29 -27.98 49.36
C GLN A 410 -4.00 -29.32 49.55
N GLN A 411 -3.32 -30.32 50.11
CA GLN A 411 -3.87 -31.65 50.35
C GLN A 411 -4.79 -31.71 51.58
N THR A 412 -4.56 -30.86 52.58
CA THR A 412 -5.32 -30.85 53.84
C THR A 412 -6.38 -29.75 53.92
N ALA A 413 -6.30 -28.71 53.09
CA ALA A 413 -7.20 -27.56 53.21
C ALA A 413 -8.54 -27.83 52.54
N ILE A 414 -9.61 -27.67 53.31
CA ILE A 414 -10.92 -27.28 52.77
C ILE A 414 -10.69 -25.90 52.14
N VAL A 415 -10.83 -25.81 50.81
CA VAL A 415 -10.71 -24.54 50.08
C VAL A 415 -11.80 -23.61 50.60
N ILE A 416 -11.43 -22.65 51.44
CA ILE A 416 -12.29 -21.51 51.75
C ILE A 416 -12.09 -20.53 50.59
N PRO A 417 -13.07 -20.35 49.68
CA PRO A 417 -12.92 -19.41 48.59
C PRO A 417 -12.75 -18.01 49.19
N LEU A 418 -11.61 -17.37 48.93
CA LEU A 418 -11.45 -15.95 49.23
C LEU A 418 -12.39 -15.16 48.30
N PRO A 419 -13.22 -14.26 48.85
CA PRO A 419 -14.16 -13.50 48.04
C PRO A 419 -13.39 -12.63 47.05
N GLN A 420 -13.85 -12.59 45.79
CA GLN A 420 -13.25 -11.79 44.72
C GLN A 420 -13.79 -10.34 44.68
N ARG A 421 -14.70 -9.97 45.58
CA ARG A 421 -15.32 -8.64 45.68
C ARG A 421 -15.51 -8.22 47.14
N ALA A 422 -15.25 -6.94 47.42
CA ALA A 422 -15.50 -6.34 48.72
C ALA A 422 -17.01 -6.09 48.92
N SER A 423 -17.50 -6.22 50.16
CA SER A 423 -18.86 -5.86 50.57
C SER A 423 -18.84 -5.09 51.89
N GLU A 424 -19.98 -4.49 52.26
CA GLU A 424 -20.13 -3.72 53.50
C GLU A 424 -19.82 -4.54 54.76
N GLU A 425 -19.94 -5.87 54.69
CA GLU A 425 -19.66 -6.77 55.81
C GLU A 425 -18.25 -7.38 55.77
N ARG A 426 -17.48 -7.27 54.67
CA ARG A 426 -16.16 -7.93 54.52
C ARG A 426 -15.16 -7.17 53.61
N SER A 427 -13.95 -6.95 54.14
CA SER A 427 -12.80 -6.35 53.44
C SER A 427 -11.96 -7.39 52.67
N LEU A 428 -11.32 -6.97 51.57
CA LEU A 428 -10.35 -7.76 50.80
C LEU A 428 -8.90 -7.64 51.31
N GLN A 429 -8.65 -6.85 52.36
CA GLN A 429 -7.28 -6.68 52.88
C GLN A 429 -6.79 -7.93 53.62
N ALA A 430 -5.63 -8.43 53.20
CA ALA A 430 -4.88 -9.40 53.98
C ALA A 430 -4.40 -8.75 55.29
N SER A 431 -4.70 -9.42 56.41
CA SER A 431 -4.35 -9.06 57.78
C SER A 431 -3.04 -8.26 57.94
N THR A 432 -3.09 -7.18 58.72
CA THR A 432 -1.97 -6.32 59.12
C THR A 432 -1.05 -6.94 60.18
N ARG A 433 -1.13 -8.25 60.47
CA ARG A 433 -0.23 -8.93 61.42
C ARG A 433 1.27 -8.73 61.13
N GLY A 434 1.65 -8.43 59.88
CA GLY A 434 3.03 -8.05 59.53
C GLY A 434 3.53 -6.74 60.18
N TRP A 435 2.64 -5.93 60.77
CA TRP A 435 2.96 -4.68 61.45
C TRP A 435 3.05 -4.80 62.98
N GLU A 436 2.76 -5.96 63.57
CA GLU A 436 2.75 -6.15 65.04
C GLU A 436 4.13 -5.98 65.71
N GLY A 437 5.21 -5.86 64.93
CA GLY A 437 6.58 -5.60 65.42
C GLY A 437 7.21 -4.28 64.96
N PHE A 438 6.49 -3.41 64.25
CA PHE A 438 7.07 -2.12 63.83
C PHE A 438 6.95 -1.11 64.97
N GLY A 439 8.04 -0.89 65.71
CA GLY A 439 8.11 0.10 66.80
C GLY A 439 8.12 -0.47 68.23
N ARG A 440 8.57 -1.71 68.43
CA ARG A 440 9.00 -2.21 69.75
C ARG A 440 10.46 -2.63 69.73
#